data_AF-A0A7R9Y792-F1
#
_entry.id   AF-A0A7R9Y792-F1
#
_cell.length_a   1.000
_cell.length_b   1.000
_cell.length_c   1.000
_cell.angle_alpha   90.00
_cell.angle_beta   90.00
_cell.angle_gamma   90.00
#
_symmetry.space_group_name_H-M   'P 1'
#
loop_
_entity.id
_entity.type
_entity.pdbx_description
1 polymer ?
#
loop_
_entity_poly.entity_id
_entity_poly.type
_entity_poly.pdbx_seq_one_letter_code
_entity_poly.pdbx_strand_id
1 'polypeptide(L)'
;GGAGGAGGGARKKIKLTDHERRLLGWHWANLEYGCSAPLSKISMAHWNQDETYGGFGGKHAMVKGGYGAITSAMSDGIDVRLGVAVTSITTRADGDADGDAGGVVVTTSTGETHEGAACVVTIPLGCLKNGDIAFDPPLSEKKRTAIERLGFGKLDKVVMEFTEAFWDEDVDYFGAARDDDDEEEEKDRDDA
;
A
#
# COMPACT_ATOMS: atom_id res chain seq x y z
N GLY A 1 -6.29 -54.96 -29.61
CA GLY A 1 -6.93 -53.63 -29.59
C GLY A 1 -6.01 -52.67 -28.85
N GLY A 2 -5.59 -51.61 -29.55
CA GLY A 2 -5.17 -50.31 -29.01
C GLY A 2 -3.99 -50.25 -28.04
N ALA A 3 -2.77 -50.12 -28.57
CA ALA A 3 -1.66 -49.51 -27.84
C ALA A 3 -1.93 -47.99 -27.73
N GLY A 4 -2.26 -47.52 -26.53
CA GLY A 4 -2.37 -46.09 -26.21
C GLY A 4 -0.99 -45.47 -26.08
N GLY A 5 -0.42 -44.98 -27.18
CA GLY A 5 0.79 -44.17 -27.17
C GLY A 5 0.53 -42.85 -26.45
N ALA A 6 1.08 -42.70 -25.24
CA ALA A 6 1.15 -41.44 -24.54
C ALA A 6 2.07 -40.49 -25.33
N GLY A 7 1.48 -39.65 -26.17
CA GLY A 7 2.14 -38.53 -26.83
C GLY A 7 2.48 -37.46 -25.80
N GLY A 8 3.54 -37.69 -25.02
CA GLY A 8 4.20 -36.64 -24.24
C GLY A 8 4.84 -35.65 -25.20
N GLY A 9 4.07 -34.68 -25.68
CA GLY A 9 4.57 -33.60 -26.51
C GLY A 9 5.71 -32.89 -25.76
N ALA A 10 6.91 -32.97 -26.31
CA ALA A 10 8.08 -32.29 -25.76
C ALA A 10 7.75 -30.79 -25.62
N ARG A 11 7.75 -30.27 -24.39
CA ARG A 11 7.57 -28.83 -24.14
C ARG A 11 8.71 -28.09 -24.85
N LYS A 12 8.39 -27.40 -25.94
CA LYS A 12 9.34 -26.56 -26.66
C LYS A 12 9.77 -25.44 -25.72
N LYS A 13 11.04 -25.43 -25.30
CA LYS A 13 11.60 -24.31 -24.54
C LYS A 13 11.62 -23.09 -25.45
N ILE A 14 10.77 -22.12 -25.16
CA ILE A 14 10.80 -20.82 -25.82
C ILE A 14 11.91 -20.02 -25.14
N LYS A 15 12.85 -19.50 -25.93
CA LYS A 15 13.87 -18.56 -25.45
C LYS A 15 13.46 -17.18 -25.95
N LEU A 16 13.16 -16.28 -25.01
CA LEU A 16 12.92 -14.87 -25.33
C LEU A 16 14.22 -14.24 -25.81
N THR A 17 14.12 -13.39 -26.83
CA THR A 17 15.16 -12.44 -27.22
C THR A 17 15.35 -11.39 -26.13
N ASP A 18 16.47 -10.66 -26.17
CA ASP A 18 16.75 -9.61 -25.18
C ASP A 18 15.72 -8.47 -25.27
N HIS A 19 15.20 -8.18 -26.47
CA HIS A 19 14.12 -7.21 -26.65
C HIS A 19 12.80 -7.69 -25.99
N GLU A 20 12.40 -8.94 -26.22
CA GLU A 20 11.19 -9.51 -25.61
C GLU A 20 11.31 -9.62 -24.09
N ARG A 21 12.51 -9.93 -23.56
CA ARG A 21 12.77 -9.98 -22.12
C ARG A 21 12.58 -8.62 -21.46
N ARG A 22 13.11 -7.55 -22.07
CA ARG A 22 12.96 -6.18 -21.56
C ARG A 22 11.51 -5.72 -21.55
N LEU A 23 10.78 -6.02 -22.61
CA LEU A 23 9.34 -5.72 -22.67
C LEU A 23 8.57 -6.49 -21.59
N LEU A 24 8.91 -7.76 -21.37
CA LEU A 24 8.33 -8.55 -20.26
C LEU A 24 8.68 -7.94 -18.90
N GLY A 25 9.92 -7.49 -18.70
CA GLY A 25 10.35 -6.78 -17.50
C GLY A 25 9.51 -5.53 -17.23
N TRP A 26 9.23 -4.72 -18.25
CA TRP A 26 8.32 -3.57 -18.12
C TRP A 26 6.91 -3.99 -17.67
N HIS A 27 6.36 -5.09 -18.18
CA HIS A 27 5.05 -5.58 -17.75
C HIS A 27 5.05 -6.10 -16.30
N TRP A 28 6.14 -6.71 -15.84
CA TRP A 28 6.31 -7.05 -14.43
C TRP A 28 6.39 -5.80 -13.55
N ALA A 29 7.20 -4.82 -13.93
CA ALA A 29 7.29 -3.54 -13.22
C ALA A 29 5.93 -2.81 -13.18
N ASN A 30 5.13 -2.87 -14.26
CA ASN A 30 3.79 -2.32 -14.27
C ASN A 30 2.81 -3.07 -13.34
N LEU A 31 2.99 -4.38 -13.15
CA LEU A 31 2.24 -5.15 -12.16
C LEU A 31 2.69 -4.80 -10.73
N GLU A 32 3.99 -4.64 -10.49
CA GLU A 32 4.54 -4.18 -9.22
C GLU A 32 4.07 -2.77 -8.87
N TYR A 33 3.97 -1.88 -9.86
CA TYR A 33 3.33 -0.57 -9.74
C TYR A 33 1.87 -0.71 -9.27
N GLY A 34 1.09 -1.60 -9.91
CA GLY A 34 -0.30 -1.87 -9.53
C GLY A 34 -0.45 -2.41 -8.11
N CYS A 35 0.49 -3.25 -7.65
CA CYS A 35 0.50 -3.80 -6.29
C CYS A 35 1.27 -2.93 -5.27
N SER A 36 1.97 -1.89 -5.72
CA SER A 36 2.93 -1.10 -4.94
C SER A 36 3.95 -1.93 -4.16
N ALA A 37 4.35 -3.09 -4.68
CA ALA A 37 5.28 -4.00 -4.03
C ALA A 37 5.89 -4.98 -5.04
N PRO A 38 7.12 -5.47 -4.77
CA PRO A 38 7.79 -6.41 -5.68
C PRO A 38 7.02 -7.73 -5.75
N LEU A 39 7.01 -8.38 -6.91
CA LEU A 39 6.24 -9.62 -7.13
C LEU A 39 6.62 -10.74 -6.15
N SER A 40 7.86 -10.74 -5.67
CA SER A 40 8.36 -11.68 -4.65
C SER A 40 7.66 -11.56 -3.28
N LYS A 41 7.00 -10.43 -3.00
CA LYS A 41 6.23 -10.16 -1.77
C LYS A 41 4.72 -10.32 -1.96
N ILE A 42 4.27 -10.58 -3.19
CA ILE A 42 2.86 -10.67 -3.54
C ILE A 42 2.36 -12.12 -3.40
N SER A 43 1.18 -12.30 -2.80
CA SER A 43 0.58 -13.62 -2.62
C SER A 43 0.12 -14.19 -3.96
N MET A 44 0.77 -15.24 -4.45
CA MET A 44 0.38 -15.92 -5.70
C MET A 44 -1.10 -16.33 -5.74
N ALA A 45 -1.68 -16.73 -4.60
CA ALA A 45 -3.05 -17.23 -4.54
C ALA A 45 -4.12 -16.14 -4.30
N HIS A 46 -3.73 -14.97 -3.79
CA HIS A 46 -4.69 -14.00 -3.23
C HIS A 46 -4.45 -12.55 -3.65
N TRP A 47 -3.47 -12.28 -4.53
CA TRP A 47 -3.13 -10.90 -4.91
C TRP A 47 -4.28 -10.12 -5.56
N ASN A 48 -5.15 -10.80 -6.30
CA ASN A 48 -6.31 -10.24 -6.99
C ASN A 48 -7.64 -10.72 -6.36
N GLN A 49 -7.68 -11.02 -5.06
CA GLN A 49 -8.90 -11.51 -4.42
C GLN A 49 -10.09 -10.54 -4.52
N ASP A 50 -9.81 -9.24 -4.65
CA ASP A 50 -10.76 -8.15 -4.78
C ASP A 50 -11.39 -8.06 -6.17
N GLU A 51 -10.78 -8.69 -7.17
CA GLU A 51 -11.32 -8.80 -8.54
C GLU A 51 -12.67 -9.54 -8.56
N THR A 52 -12.94 -10.39 -7.56
CA THR A 52 -14.26 -11.03 -7.37
C THR A 52 -15.40 -10.02 -7.26
N TYR A 53 -15.12 -8.78 -6.83
CA TYR A 53 -16.10 -7.71 -6.74
C TYR A 53 -16.28 -6.93 -8.06
N GLY A 54 -15.59 -7.33 -9.14
CA GLY A 54 -15.80 -6.85 -10.50
C GLY A 54 -15.31 -5.43 -10.80
N GLY A 55 -14.59 -4.81 -9.85
CA GLY A 55 -14.20 -3.40 -9.94
C GLY A 55 -15.40 -2.45 -10.07
N PHE A 56 -15.11 -1.18 -10.32
CA PHE A 56 -16.12 -0.22 -10.72
C PHE A 56 -16.22 -0.21 -12.25
N GLY A 57 -17.44 -0.33 -12.78
CA GLY A 57 -17.66 -0.22 -14.23
C GLY A 57 -17.30 1.18 -14.76
N GLY A 58 -16.89 1.25 -16.02
CA GLY A 58 -16.55 2.51 -16.69
C GLY A 58 -15.04 2.73 -16.82
N LYS A 59 -14.65 3.89 -17.36
CA LYS A 59 -13.25 4.26 -17.54
C LYS A 59 -12.67 4.79 -16.22
N HIS A 60 -11.40 4.49 -15.96
CA HIS A 60 -10.64 5.21 -14.94
C HIS A 60 -10.53 6.70 -15.33
N ALA A 61 -10.56 7.60 -14.34
CA ALA A 61 -10.53 9.03 -14.55
C ALA A 61 -9.59 9.72 -13.57
N MET A 62 -8.98 10.81 -14.03
CA MET A 62 -8.15 11.69 -13.20
C MET A 62 -8.98 12.79 -12.58
N VAL A 63 -8.75 13.09 -11.29
CA VAL A 63 -9.38 14.23 -10.61
C VAL A 63 -8.64 15.50 -11.00
N LYS A 64 -9.20 16.24 -11.97
CA LYS A 64 -8.71 17.56 -12.35
C LYS A 64 -8.77 18.51 -11.15
N GLY A 65 -7.69 19.24 -10.90
CA GLY A 65 -7.54 20.08 -9.70
C GLY A 65 -6.98 19.36 -8.47
N GLY A 66 -6.73 18.05 -8.55
CA GLY A 66 -6.10 17.26 -7.50
C GLY A 66 -7.07 16.65 -6.48
N TYR A 67 -6.69 15.50 -5.92
CA TYR A 67 -7.53 14.76 -4.96
C TYR A 67 -7.76 15.49 -3.62
N GLY A 68 -6.93 16.49 -3.29
CA GLY A 68 -7.04 17.26 -2.04
C GLY A 68 -8.35 18.04 -1.90
N ALA A 69 -9.03 18.35 -3.01
CA ALA A 69 -10.36 18.98 -2.97
C ALA A 69 -11.40 18.08 -2.27
N ILE A 70 -11.29 16.76 -2.43
CA ILE A 70 -12.23 15.79 -1.82
C ILE A 70 -12.05 15.78 -0.30
N THR A 71 -10.80 15.66 0.18
CA THR A 71 -10.53 15.63 1.62
C THR A 71 -10.88 16.95 2.28
N SER A 72 -10.62 18.08 1.61
CA SER A 72 -11.00 19.41 2.10
C SER A 72 -12.51 19.55 2.26
N ALA A 73 -13.29 19.09 1.26
CA ALA A 73 -14.75 19.12 1.32
C ALA A 73 -15.29 18.19 2.43
N MET A 74 -14.69 17.01 2.62
CA MET A 74 -15.09 16.08 3.68
C MET A 74 -14.78 16.59 5.10
N SER A 75 -13.75 17.43 5.26
CA SER A 75 -13.40 18.01 6.56
C SER A 75 -14.23 19.23 6.97
N ASP A 76 -15.08 19.75 6.08
CA ASP A 76 -15.88 20.94 6.38
C ASP A 76 -16.84 20.67 7.55
N GLY A 77 -16.83 21.57 8.54
CA GLY A 77 -17.63 21.44 9.76
C GLY A 77 -17.16 20.37 10.76
N ILE A 78 -16.02 19.72 10.55
CA ILE A 78 -15.45 18.73 11.48
C ILE A 78 -14.30 19.37 12.29
N ASP A 79 -14.24 19.10 13.60
CA ASP A 79 -13.09 19.47 14.45
C ASP A 79 -11.87 18.61 14.08
N VAL A 80 -11.07 19.08 13.13
CA VAL A 80 -9.83 18.43 12.69
C VAL A 80 -8.64 19.14 13.31
N ARG A 81 -7.88 18.41 14.14
CA ARG A 81 -6.69 18.94 14.82
C ARG A 81 -5.42 18.47 14.13
N LEU A 82 -4.73 19.38 13.46
CA LEU A 82 -3.45 19.14 12.78
C LEU A 82 -2.27 19.39 13.74
N GLY A 83 -1.12 18.78 13.46
CA GLY A 83 0.06 18.90 14.32
C GLY A 83 -0.05 18.14 15.66
N VAL A 84 -1.11 17.36 15.83
CA VAL A 84 -1.37 16.55 17.04
C VAL A 84 -1.02 15.09 16.75
N ALA A 85 0.26 14.75 16.87
CA ALA A 85 0.71 13.36 16.72
C ALA A 85 0.34 12.56 17.98
N VAL A 86 -0.50 11.53 17.82
CA VAL A 86 -0.82 10.56 18.87
C VAL A 86 0.40 9.67 19.12
N THR A 87 0.61 9.23 20.36
CA THR A 87 1.69 8.30 20.76
C THR A 87 1.18 7.11 21.55
N SER A 88 0.05 7.24 22.26
CA SER A 88 -0.58 6.11 22.93
C SER A 88 -2.10 6.19 22.98
N ILE A 89 -2.73 5.02 23.09
CA ILE A 89 -4.16 4.84 23.26
C ILE A 89 -4.38 3.86 24.42
N THR A 90 -4.99 4.34 25.50
CA THR A 90 -5.29 3.56 26.70
C THR A 90 -6.80 3.37 26.85
N THR A 91 -7.27 2.14 27.00
CA THR A 91 -8.69 1.86 27.31
C THR A 91 -8.86 1.57 28.80
N ARG A 92 -9.80 2.26 29.44
CA ARG A 92 -10.19 2.03 30.84
C ARG A 92 -11.34 1.01 30.86
N ALA A 93 -11.25 0.02 31.74
CA ALA A 93 -12.31 -0.98 31.89
C ALA A 93 -13.47 -0.43 32.72
N ASP A 94 -14.69 -0.89 32.45
CA ASP A 94 -15.85 -0.60 33.29
C ASP A 94 -15.63 -1.19 34.69
N GLY A 95 -15.70 -0.36 35.73
CA GLY A 95 -15.67 -0.83 37.12
C GLY A 95 -14.29 -0.94 37.77
N ASP A 96 -13.29 -0.18 37.31
CA ASP A 96 -12.14 0.16 38.18
C ASP A 96 -12.65 0.79 39.49
N ALA A 97 -11.92 0.58 40.59
CA ALA A 97 -12.36 0.70 41.98
C ALA A 97 -13.07 2.01 42.40
N ASP A 98 -13.06 3.04 41.55
CA ASP A 98 -13.68 4.35 41.75
C ASP A 98 -15.02 4.55 41.03
N GLY A 99 -15.57 3.52 40.37
CA GLY A 99 -16.89 3.60 39.72
C GLY A 99 -16.88 4.35 38.38
N ASP A 100 -15.74 4.36 37.70
CA ASP A 100 -15.58 4.97 36.38
C ASP A 100 -16.32 4.17 35.30
N ALA A 101 -16.96 4.88 34.36
CA ALA A 101 -17.82 4.31 33.32
C ALA A 101 -17.02 3.79 32.09
N GLY A 102 -15.74 3.47 32.32
CA GLY A 102 -14.79 3.08 31.27
C GLY A 102 -14.47 4.21 30.29
N GLY A 103 -13.78 3.88 29.19
CA GLY A 103 -13.53 4.80 28.09
C GLY A 103 -12.16 4.65 27.44
N VAL A 104 -11.76 5.65 26.68
CA VAL A 104 -10.47 5.70 25.97
C VAL A 104 -9.78 7.02 26.22
N VAL A 105 -8.49 6.96 26.50
CA VAL A 105 -7.57 8.09 26.64
C VAL A 105 -6.57 8.02 25.51
N VAL A 106 -6.46 9.10 24.75
CA VAL A 106 -5.48 9.26 23.68
C VAL A 106 -4.43 10.25 24.15
N THR A 107 -3.16 9.82 24.18
CA THR A 107 -2.04 10.69 24.53
C THR A 107 -1.29 11.09 23.29
N THR A 108 -0.87 12.35 23.26
CA THR A 108 -0.15 12.95 22.14
C THR A 108 1.34 13.10 22.47
N SER A 109 2.14 13.38 21.44
CA SER A 109 3.59 13.62 21.55
C SER A 109 3.95 14.82 22.43
N THR A 110 3.03 15.75 22.66
CA THR A 110 3.22 16.90 23.57
C THR A 110 2.83 16.57 25.01
N GLY A 111 2.29 15.38 25.27
CA GLY A 111 1.75 14.98 26.57
C GLY A 111 0.30 15.39 26.81
N GLU A 112 -0.35 16.08 25.86
CA GLU A 112 -1.78 16.37 25.94
C GLU A 112 -2.59 15.08 25.83
N THR A 113 -3.68 14.99 26.60
CA THR A 113 -4.61 13.86 26.59
C THR A 113 -5.99 14.26 26.10
N HIS A 114 -6.64 13.34 25.39
CA HIS A 114 -8.03 13.45 24.96
C HIS A 114 -8.81 12.23 25.44
N GLU A 115 -9.96 12.46 26.08
CA GLU A 115 -10.80 11.40 26.61
C GLU A 115 -12.11 11.28 25.83
N GLY A 116 -12.60 10.06 25.68
CA GLY A 116 -13.88 9.79 25.04
C GLY A 116 -14.39 8.39 25.34
N ALA A 117 -15.68 8.17 25.08
CA ALA A 117 -16.29 6.85 25.26
C ALA A 117 -15.75 5.80 24.27
N ALA A 118 -15.23 6.23 23.12
CA ALA A 118 -14.68 5.35 22.10
C ALA A 118 -13.59 6.06 21.28
N CYS A 119 -12.72 5.28 20.64
CA CYS A 119 -11.71 5.75 19.69
C CYS A 119 -11.79 4.95 18.39
N VAL A 120 -11.86 5.66 17.26
CA VAL A 120 -11.77 5.07 15.92
C VAL A 120 -10.33 5.23 15.42
N VAL A 121 -9.68 4.12 15.13
CA VAL A 121 -8.26 4.09 14.75
C VAL A 121 -8.13 3.90 13.25
N THR A 122 -7.70 4.93 12.54
CA THR A 122 -7.49 4.95 11.07
C THR A 122 -6.02 5.10 10.69
N ILE A 123 -5.12 4.71 11.59
CA ILE A 123 -3.67 4.80 11.41
C ILE A 123 -3.23 3.90 10.24
N PRO A 124 -2.32 4.36 9.35
CA PRO A 124 -1.75 3.53 8.30
C PRO A 124 -1.13 2.24 8.85
N LEU A 125 -1.30 1.12 8.13
CA LEU A 125 -0.76 -0.18 8.55
C LEU A 125 0.77 -0.15 8.76
N GLY A 126 1.51 0.64 7.97
CA GLY A 126 2.95 0.84 8.16
C GLY A 126 3.31 1.37 9.56
N CYS A 127 2.58 2.35 10.07
CA CYS A 127 2.79 2.89 11.41
C CYS A 127 2.47 1.86 12.51
N LEU A 128 1.42 1.05 12.31
CA LEU A 128 1.09 -0.04 13.23
C LEU A 128 2.19 -1.13 13.25
N LYS A 129 2.80 -1.43 12.10
CA LYS A 129 3.92 -2.37 11.99
C LYS A 129 5.20 -1.82 12.65
N ASN A 130 5.44 -0.52 12.56
CA ASN A 130 6.59 0.14 13.17
C ASN A 130 6.45 0.31 14.68
N GLY A 131 5.24 0.16 15.23
CA GLY A 131 4.98 0.36 16.65
C GLY A 131 4.96 1.83 17.04
N ASP A 132 4.62 2.73 16.11
CA ASP A 132 4.61 4.18 16.34
C ASP A 132 3.61 4.60 17.43
N ILE A 133 2.58 3.78 17.67
CA ILE A 133 1.53 4.01 18.66
C ILE A 133 1.47 2.85 19.66
N ALA A 134 1.57 3.17 20.95
CA ALA A 134 1.39 2.21 22.03
C ALA A 134 -0.11 1.99 22.33
N PHE A 135 -0.51 0.73 22.50
CA PHE A 135 -1.86 0.37 22.93
C PHE A 135 -1.82 -0.24 24.32
N ASP A 136 -2.67 0.25 25.22
CA ASP A 136 -2.80 -0.26 26.58
C ASP A 136 -4.29 -0.51 26.94
N PRO A 137 -4.74 -1.76 27.10
CA PRO A 137 -3.96 -2.99 26.97
C PRO A 137 -3.51 -3.20 25.51
N PRO A 138 -2.47 -4.02 25.29
CA PRO A 138 -2.01 -4.35 23.94
C PRO A 138 -3.13 -4.90 23.07
N LEU A 139 -3.09 -4.58 21.76
CA LEU A 139 -4.00 -5.17 20.79
C LEU A 139 -3.99 -6.70 20.90
N SER A 140 -5.16 -7.32 20.72
CA SER A 140 -5.29 -8.78 20.80
C SER A 140 -4.33 -9.50 19.84
N GLU A 141 -3.93 -10.72 20.20
CA GLU A 141 -3.02 -11.53 19.40
C GLU A 141 -3.48 -11.64 17.94
N LYS A 142 -4.77 -11.91 17.72
CA LYS A 142 -5.36 -11.96 16.37
C LYS A 142 -5.12 -10.68 15.56
N LYS A 143 -5.22 -9.50 16.18
CA LYS A 143 -4.96 -8.22 15.51
C LYS A 143 -3.47 -8.04 15.21
N ARG A 144 -2.58 -8.36 16.16
CA ARG A 144 -1.13 -8.26 15.98
C ARG A 144 -0.63 -9.19 14.87
N THR A 145 -1.07 -10.45 14.86
CA THR A 145 -0.74 -11.40 13.80
C THR A 145 -1.25 -10.95 12.43
N ALA A 146 -2.43 -10.33 12.36
CA ALA A 146 -2.93 -9.77 11.10
C ALA A 146 -2.07 -8.59 10.61
N ILE A 147 -1.71 -7.67 11.53
CA ILE A 147 -0.81 -6.53 11.24
C ILE A 147 0.53 -7.04 10.72
N GLU A 148 1.11 -8.07 11.33
CA GLU A 148 2.39 -8.67 10.92
C GLU A 148 2.30 -9.28 9.51
N ARG A 149 1.23 -10.05 9.22
CA ARG A 149 1.10 -10.82 7.97
C ARG A 149 0.69 -9.99 6.76
N LEU A 150 -0.08 -8.91 6.94
CA LEU A 150 -0.51 -8.07 5.83
C LEU A 150 0.69 -7.33 5.22
N GLY A 151 0.74 -7.24 3.89
CA GLY A 151 1.74 -6.43 3.19
C GLY A 151 1.42 -4.94 3.29
N PHE A 152 2.46 -4.11 3.37
CA PHE A 152 2.33 -2.65 3.23
C PHE A 152 3.40 -2.18 2.24
N GLY A 153 2.95 -1.86 1.03
CA GLY A 153 3.79 -1.54 -0.10
C GLY A 153 4.37 -0.12 -0.08
N LYS A 154 5.17 0.20 -1.10
CA LYS A 154 5.74 1.53 -1.34
C LYS A 154 5.70 1.84 -2.83
N LEU A 155 5.25 3.04 -3.16
CA LEU A 155 5.28 3.62 -4.50
C LEU A 155 5.48 5.11 -4.37
N ASP A 156 6.49 5.65 -5.06
CA ASP A 156 6.78 7.08 -5.08
C ASP A 156 6.40 7.69 -6.44
N LYS A 157 6.29 9.02 -6.46
CA LYS A 157 6.03 9.80 -7.68
C LYS A 157 7.04 10.93 -7.79
N VAL A 158 7.58 11.12 -8.98
CA VAL A 158 8.37 12.31 -9.33
C VAL A 158 7.48 13.24 -10.15
N VAL A 159 7.24 14.43 -9.64
CA VAL A 159 6.46 15.46 -10.34
C VAL A 159 7.44 16.41 -11.01
N MET A 160 7.29 16.59 -12.32
CA MET A 160 8.14 17.45 -13.14
C MET A 160 7.28 18.54 -13.76
N GLU A 161 7.60 19.79 -13.48
CA GLU A 161 6.94 20.97 -14.04
C GLU A 161 7.82 21.54 -15.16
N PHE A 162 7.22 21.76 -16.33
CA PHE A 162 7.88 22.32 -17.50
C PHE A 162 7.14 23.57 -17.96
N THR A 163 7.85 24.49 -18.61
CA THR A 163 7.27 25.74 -19.11
C THR A 163 6.44 25.52 -20.37
N GLU A 164 6.77 24.50 -21.15
CA GLU A 164 6.06 24.08 -22.37
C GLU A 164 6.01 22.54 -22.44
N ALA A 165 4.94 22.02 -23.03
CA ALA A 165 4.83 20.59 -23.31
C ALA A 165 5.72 20.24 -24.52
N PHE A 166 6.68 19.36 -24.32
CA PHE A 166 7.52 18.81 -25.41
C PHE A 166 7.15 17.38 -25.79
N TRP A 167 6.16 16.80 -25.10
CA TRP A 167 5.59 15.47 -25.34
C TRP A 167 4.29 15.57 -26.14
N ASP A 168 3.80 14.42 -26.60
CA ASP A 168 2.52 14.32 -27.31
C ASP A 168 1.35 14.55 -26.34
N GLU A 169 0.54 15.58 -26.59
CA GLU A 169 -0.59 15.98 -25.73
C GLU A 169 -1.81 15.05 -25.87
N ASP A 170 -1.87 14.21 -26.91
CA ASP A 170 -2.93 13.22 -27.10
C ASP A 170 -2.64 11.88 -26.38
N VAL A 171 -1.50 11.79 -25.67
CA VAL A 171 -1.03 10.59 -24.97
C VAL A 171 -0.92 10.82 -23.46
N ASP A 172 -1.74 10.12 -22.68
CA ASP A 172 -1.77 10.26 -21.20
C ASP A 172 -0.56 9.63 -20.49
N TYR A 173 0.05 8.59 -21.07
CA TYR A 173 1.18 7.86 -20.48
C TYR A 173 2.06 7.19 -21.53
N PHE A 174 3.34 7.09 -21.23
CA PHE A 174 4.31 6.29 -21.98
C PHE A 174 5.18 5.49 -21.00
N GLY A 175 5.70 4.36 -21.45
CA GLY A 175 6.55 3.47 -20.66
C GLY A 175 7.99 3.45 -21.17
N ALA A 176 8.95 3.33 -20.26
CA ALA A 176 10.35 3.08 -20.60
C ALA A 176 10.72 1.64 -20.19
N ALA A 177 10.96 0.77 -21.16
CA ALA A 177 11.52 -0.57 -20.92
C ALA A 177 13.04 -0.43 -20.77
N ARG A 178 13.55 -0.67 -19.56
CA ARG A 178 14.98 -0.61 -19.26
C ARG A 178 15.64 -1.99 -19.37
N ASP A 179 16.95 -1.97 -19.56
CA ASP A 179 17.80 -3.15 -19.49
C ASP A 179 18.01 -3.48 -18.00
N ASP A 180 18.15 -4.76 -17.64
CA ASP A 180 18.31 -5.20 -16.23
C ASP A 180 19.71 -4.85 -15.65
N ASP A 181 20.52 -4.06 -16.37
CA ASP A 181 21.93 -3.79 -16.06
C ASP A 181 22.14 -2.83 -14.85
N ASP A 182 21.06 -2.30 -14.26
CA ASP A 182 21.11 -1.37 -13.12
C ASP A 182 21.38 -2.06 -11.76
N GLU A 183 21.40 -3.40 -11.67
CA GLU A 183 21.71 -4.13 -10.41
C GLU A 183 23.17 -4.00 -9.94
N GLU A 184 24.10 -3.54 -10.80
CA GLU A 184 25.49 -3.30 -10.40
C GLU A 184 25.66 -1.96 -9.63
N GLU A 185 24.84 -0.94 -9.89
CA GLU A 185 24.97 0.36 -9.22
C GLU A 185 24.34 0.41 -7.81
N GLU A 186 23.40 -0.48 -7.48
CA GLU A 186 22.73 -0.48 -6.17
C GLU A 186 23.61 -1.14 -5.08
N LYS A 187 24.43 -2.13 -5.44
CA LYS A 187 25.42 -2.73 -4.51
C LYS A 187 26.50 -1.75 -4.06
N ASP A 188 26.94 -0.86 -4.96
CA ASP A 188 27.97 0.13 -4.63
C ASP A 188 27.47 1.27 -3.73
N ARG A 189 26.14 1.43 -3.57
CA ARG A 189 25.54 2.46 -2.69
C ARG A 189 25.23 1.96 -1.29
N ASP A 190 25.00 0.65 -1.12
CA ASP A 190 24.80 0.04 0.20
C ASP A 190 26.12 -0.23 0.95
N ASP A 191 27.26 -0.15 0.25
CA ASP A 191 28.62 -0.31 0.79
C ASP A 191 29.34 1.04 1.07
N ALA A 192 28.63 2.19 1.02
CA ALA A 192 29.19 3.54 1.21
C ALA A 192 28.68 4.28 2.47
#